data_AF-A0A4Z1FUL1-F1
#
_entry.id   AF-A0A4Z1FUL1-F1
#
_cell.length_a   1.000
_cell.length_b   1.000
_cell.length_c   1.000
_cell.angle_alpha   90.00
_cell.angle_beta   90.00
_cell.angle_gamma   90.00
#
_symmetry.space_group_name_H-M   'P 1'
#
loop_
_entity.id
_entity.type
_entity.pdbx_description
1 polymer ?
#
loop_
_entity_poly.entity_id
_entity_poly.type
_entity_poly.pdbx_seq_one_letter_code
_entity_poly.pdbx_strand_id
1 'polypeptide(L)'
;MDLQDIQSYMVSSMNEITSTFQKVPGSAMLIRYIQSSYQDDPVRSVIELVLVIFFIRYLLAPSYVTHNNNFVQLTEEEIDDLVDEWQPEPLVAKMTPFEEADSEKTPIIVGPTGPKSKLSNGRTVTNLASYNFYNFVGNEQVKEKAIQTLRTYGVGPCGPPQFYGTQDVHMKTEADIASCLGTEGCIVYAHAFSTISSVIPAFCKRGDIIVADRASNYSIRKGLQISRSTVKYFEHNNMEDLERVLQKVVKEQAKRPLTRRFIVTEGLSETVGDCVDLPKLIELKRRYKFRLMLDETWSFGVLGRTGRGLTEAQNVDASQIDMLIGSLAGPLCAGGGFCAGSNDVVEHQRITAASYTFSAALPAMLATTASETLNMLQTNPEVLVQCRENIKAMRAQLDPRSDWVHCTSAVENPVMLFVLKQDIVNSRRLSIEEQERIMQECTLANGVMITRLKSMPVYSGSNGKDEEWKLQPALKVCITTGLSKKEIEKAGVVIRHAITKVLTRRASSKLALPLA
;
A
#
# COMPACT_ATOMS: atom_id res chain seq x y z
N MET A 1 13.26 -37.17 71.90
CA MET A 1 12.98 -35.75 72.15
C MET A 1 11.81 -35.69 73.08
N ASP A 2 12.02 -35.15 74.28
CA ASP A 2 10.96 -34.99 75.26
C ASP A 2 9.92 -33.97 74.76
N LEU A 3 8.67 -34.15 75.17
CA LEU A 3 7.55 -33.27 74.78
C LEU A 3 7.81 -31.80 75.17
N GLN A 4 8.57 -31.57 76.24
CA GLN A 4 8.98 -30.25 76.70
C GLN A 4 10.06 -29.60 75.80
N ASP A 5 10.95 -30.39 75.19
CA ASP A 5 11.96 -29.88 74.26
C ASP A 5 11.32 -29.47 72.93
N ILE A 6 10.32 -30.23 72.47
CA ILE A 6 9.56 -29.89 71.26
C ILE A 6 8.75 -28.61 71.49
N GLN A 7 8.16 -28.46 72.68
CA GLN A 7 7.37 -27.27 73.02
C GLN A 7 8.26 -26.03 73.15
N SER A 8 9.41 -26.13 73.82
CA SER A 8 10.35 -25.00 73.95
C SER A 8 10.94 -24.60 72.59
N TYR A 9 11.25 -25.58 71.73
CA TYR A 9 11.69 -25.33 70.36
C TYR A 9 10.60 -24.63 69.54
N MET A 10 9.34 -25.09 69.60
CA MET A 10 8.22 -24.43 68.90
C MET A 10 8.01 -22.98 69.36
N VAL A 11 8.05 -22.71 70.67
CA VAL A 11 7.87 -21.35 71.19
C VAL A 11 9.04 -20.45 70.77
N SER A 12 10.27 -20.95 70.81
CA SER A 12 11.45 -20.22 70.33
C SER A 12 11.32 -19.88 68.84
N SER A 13 10.97 -20.86 68.02
CA SER A 13 10.76 -20.66 66.58
C SER A 13 9.60 -19.70 66.28
N MET A 14 8.48 -19.77 67.01
CA MET A 14 7.37 -18.83 66.83
C MET A 14 7.76 -17.39 67.18
N ASN A 15 8.53 -17.20 68.26
CA ASN A 15 8.99 -15.87 68.65
C ASN A 15 9.98 -15.30 67.64
N GLU A 16 10.86 -16.13 67.10
CA GLU A 16 11.82 -15.74 66.06
C GLU A 16 11.10 -15.34 64.76
N ILE A 17 10.10 -16.14 64.33
CA ILE A 17 9.25 -15.83 63.18
C ILE A 17 8.49 -14.52 63.39
N THR A 18 7.89 -14.32 64.57
CA THR A 18 7.12 -13.11 64.90
C THR A 18 8.02 -11.88 64.89
N SER A 19 9.21 -11.97 65.47
CA SER A 19 10.18 -10.86 65.48
C SER A 19 10.70 -10.51 64.09
N THR A 20 10.81 -11.50 63.21
CA THR A 20 11.25 -11.30 61.82
C THR A 20 10.12 -10.71 60.98
N PHE A 21 8.88 -11.17 61.18
CA PHE A 21 7.70 -10.63 60.49
C PHE A 21 7.41 -9.17 60.86
N GLN A 22 7.60 -8.79 62.13
CA GLN A 22 7.44 -7.40 62.58
C GLN A 22 8.46 -6.43 61.99
N LYS A 23 9.61 -6.92 61.50
CA LYS A 23 10.61 -6.10 60.79
C LYS A 23 10.21 -5.79 59.35
N VAL A 24 9.21 -6.49 58.79
CA VAL A 24 8.71 -6.24 57.42
C VAL A 24 7.87 -4.95 57.42
N PRO A 25 8.20 -3.95 56.58
CA PRO A 25 7.43 -2.71 56.52
C PRO A 25 5.98 -2.99 56.10
N GLY A 26 5.01 -2.51 56.91
CA GLY A 26 3.57 -2.74 56.72
C GLY A 26 2.97 -3.89 57.54
N SER A 27 3.79 -4.71 58.21
CA SER A 27 3.32 -5.84 59.03
C SER A 27 2.38 -5.44 60.17
N ALA A 28 2.61 -4.29 60.81
CA ALA A 28 1.76 -3.76 61.89
C ALA A 28 0.34 -3.40 61.43
N MET A 29 0.17 -2.93 60.19
CA MET A 29 -1.15 -2.67 59.60
C MET A 29 -1.89 -3.98 59.32
N LEU A 30 -1.17 -4.99 58.84
CA LEU A 30 -1.70 -6.31 58.51
C LEU A 30 -2.19 -7.05 59.76
N ILE A 31 -1.42 -6.98 60.86
CA ILE A 31 -1.82 -7.54 62.17
C ILE A 31 -3.08 -6.84 62.71
N ARG A 32 -3.15 -5.51 62.63
CA ARG A 32 -4.36 -4.75 63.04
C ARG A 32 -5.58 -5.08 62.19
N TYR A 33 -5.39 -5.24 60.87
CA TYR A 33 -6.45 -5.64 59.96
C TYR A 33 -7.00 -7.03 60.33
N ILE A 34 -6.11 -8.02 60.53
CA ILE A 34 -6.49 -9.39 60.93
C ILE A 34 -7.22 -9.38 62.29
N GLN A 35 -6.71 -8.64 63.27
CA GLN A 35 -7.35 -8.51 64.59
C GLN A 35 -8.75 -7.85 64.50
N SER A 36 -8.94 -6.87 63.61
CA SER A 36 -10.24 -6.23 63.40
C SER A 36 -11.21 -7.08 62.58
N SER A 37 -10.72 -7.89 61.64
CA SER A 37 -11.53 -8.77 60.78
C SER A 37 -12.08 -9.98 61.56
N TYR A 38 -11.32 -10.48 62.55
CA TYR A 38 -11.69 -11.66 63.33
C TYR A 38 -12.76 -11.43 64.41
N GLN A 39 -13.08 -10.17 64.76
CA GLN A 39 -13.90 -9.87 65.94
C GLN A 39 -15.40 -10.13 65.77
N ASP A 40 -15.95 -10.18 64.55
CA ASP A 40 -17.43 -10.26 64.38
C ASP A 40 -17.95 -11.28 63.34
N ASP A 41 -17.10 -11.95 62.55
CA ASP A 41 -17.55 -13.05 61.66
C ASP A 41 -16.40 -13.98 61.24
N PRO A 42 -16.28 -15.19 61.85
CA PRO A 42 -15.21 -16.13 61.53
C PRO A 42 -15.29 -16.67 60.09
N VAL A 43 -16.47 -16.68 59.47
CA VAL A 43 -16.65 -17.15 58.09
C VAL A 43 -16.02 -16.17 57.11
N ARG A 44 -16.14 -14.87 57.38
CA ARG A 44 -15.52 -13.81 56.58
C ARG A 44 -14.00 -13.89 56.59
N SER A 45 -13.39 -14.07 57.76
CA SER A 45 -11.92 -14.18 57.85
C SER A 45 -11.39 -15.42 57.12
N VAL A 46 -12.15 -16.53 57.11
CA VAL A 46 -11.80 -17.73 56.33
C VAL A 46 -11.88 -17.45 54.83
N ILE A 47 -12.92 -16.76 54.37
CA ILE A 47 -13.06 -16.38 52.95
C ILE A 47 -11.94 -15.42 52.53
N GLU A 48 -11.62 -14.41 53.35
CA GLU A 48 -10.52 -13.48 53.08
C GLU A 48 -9.17 -14.21 53.03
N LEU A 49 -8.91 -15.18 53.92
CA LEU A 49 -7.72 -16.01 53.89
C LEU A 49 -7.65 -16.85 52.61
N VAL A 50 -8.77 -17.47 52.20
CA VAL A 50 -8.85 -18.24 50.95
C VAL A 50 -8.60 -17.33 49.74
N LEU A 51 -9.14 -16.12 49.73
CA LEU A 51 -8.90 -15.13 48.67
C LEU A 51 -7.45 -14.67 48.62
N VAL A 52 -6.79 -14.46 49.77
CA VAL A 52 -5.36 -14.11 49.82
C VAL A 52 -4.50 -15.26 49.33
N ILE A 53 -4.78 -16.50 49.75
CA ILE A 53 -4.06 -17.69 49.26
C ILE A 53 -4.28 -17.86 47.75
N PHE A 54 -5.51 -17.64 47.27
CA PHE A 54 -5.83 -17.66 45.84
C PHE A 54 -5.09 -16.56 45.07
N PHE A 55 -5.02 -15.34 45.60
CA PHE A 55 -4.32 -14.21 44.99
C PHE A 55 -2.80 -14.43 44.92
N ILE A 56 -2.20 -14.96 45.99
CA ILE A 56 -0.79 -15.35 46.01
C ILE A 56 -0.54 -16.47 45.00
N ARG A 57 -1.39 -17.50 44.98
CA ARG A 57 -1.31 -18.56 43.97
C ARG A 57 -1.48 -18.03 42.55
N TYR A 58 -2.35 -17.05 42.35
CA TYR A 58 -2.59 -16.42 41.04
C TYR A 58 -1.39 -15.59 40.57
N LEU A 59 -0.76 -14.82 41.46
CA LEU A 59 0.45 -14.04 41.16
C LEU A 59 1.69 -14.92 40.92
N LEU A 60 1.79 -16.04 41.63
CA LEU A 60 2.89 -16.99 41.49
C LEU A 60 2.63 -18.04 40.40
N ALA A 61 1.39 -18.16 39.92
CA ALA A 61 1.08 -19.02 38.80
C ALA A 61 1.74 -18.44 37.54
N PRO A 62 2.42 -19.28 36.74
CA PRO A 62 2.92 -18.83 35.45
C PRO A 62 1.74 -18.29 34.62
N SER A 63 1.94 -17.16 33.94
CA SER A 63 0.92 -16.46 33.15
C SER A 63 0.41 -17.26 31.94
N TYR A 64 0.90 -18.48 31.76
CA TYR A 64 0.53 -19.44 30.73
C TYR A 64 0.64 -20.86 31.28
N VAL A 65 -0.29 -21.73 30.88
CA VAL A 65 -0.22 -23.15 31.16
C VAL A 65 0.86 -23.76 30.26
N THR A 66 2.05 -24.00 30.79
CA THR A 66 2.98 -24.95 30.16
C THR A 66 2.47 -26.36 30.43
N HIS A 67 1.53 -26.82 29.62
CA HIS A 67 1.29 -28.26 29.51
C HIS A 67 2.56 -28.89 28.90
N ASN A 68 3.54 -29.23 29.74
CA ASN A 68 4.74 -29.97 29.36
C ASN A 68 4.47 -31.48 29.15
N ASN A 69 3.21 -31.91 29.06
CA ASN A 69 2.88 -33.33 29.10
C ASN A 69 2.90 -34.05 27.75
N ASN A 70 3.43 -33.45 26.68
CA ASN A 70 3.55 -34.11 25.37
C ASN A 70 4.87 -33.76 24.63
N PHE A 71 5.94 -33.44 25.33
CA PHE A 71 7.26 -33.44 24.69
C PHE A 71 7.96 -34.76 25.00
N VAL A 72 8.16 -35.57 23.97
CA VAL A 72 9.12 -36.68 24.03
C VAL A 72 10.47 -36.06 24.39
N GLN A 73 11.05 -36.44 25.51
CA GLN A 73 12.42 -36.05 25.86
C GLN A 73 13.35 -36.84 24.96
N LEU A 74 13.83 -36.18 23.90
CA LEU A 74 14.77 -36.75 22.97
C LEU A 74 16.15 -36.88 23.64
N THR A 75 16.88 -37.96 23.37
CA THR A 75 18.29 -38.09 23.75
C THR A 75 19.15 -37.11 22.94
N GLU A 76 20.37 -36.81 23.40
CA GLU A 76 21.29 -35.96 22.62
C GLU A 76 21.56 -36.54 21.23
N GLU A 77 21.63 -37.88 21.11
CA GLU A 77 21.79 -38.59 19.85
C GLU A 77 20.56 -38.43 18.94
N GLU A 78 19.34 -38.53 19.48
CA GLU A 78 18.10 -38.29 18.72
C GLU A 78 17.96 -36.82 18.26
N ILE A 79 18.49 -35.87 19.05
CA ILE A 79 18.54 -34.46 18.65
C ILE A 79 19.52 -34.27 17.50
N ASP A 80 20.73 -34.85 17.61
CA ASP A 80 21.74 -34.77 16.56
C ASP A 80 21.25 -35.43 15.27
N ASP A 81 20.60 -36.60 15.34
CA ASP A 81 19.98 -37.27 14.20
C ASP A 81 18.89 -36.40 13.55
N LEU A 82 18.02 -35.77 14.35
CA LEU A 82 16.98 -34.88 13.82
C LEU A 82 17.57 -33.62 13.19
N VAL A 83 18.67 -33.10 13.72
CA VAL A 83 19.38 -31.93 13.15
C VAL A 83 20.07 -32.31 11.85
N ASP A 84 20.69 -33.50 11.77
CA ASP A 84 21.35 -34.01 10.58
C ASP A 84 20.35 -34.39 9.47
N GLU A 85 19.18 -34.92 9.84
CA GLU A 85 18.07 -35.21 8.93
C GLU A 85 17.30 -33.95 8.49
N TRP A 86 17.38 -32.87 9.25
CA TRP A 86 16.64 -31.65 8.97
C TRP A 86 17.20 -30.92 7.75
N GLN A 87 16.50 -31.03 6.63
CA GLN A 87 16.72 -30.19 5.47
C GLN A 87 15.82 -28.95 5.58
N PRO A 88 16.37 -27.74 5.81
CA PRO A 88 15.56 -26.53 5.78
C PRO A 88 14.87 -26.41 4.43
N GLU A 89 13.55 -26.20 4.46
CA GLU A 89 12.87 -25.78 3.25
C GLU A 89 13.55 -24.50 2.73
N PRO A 90 13.84 -24.42 1.42
CA PRO A 90 14.41 -23.22 0.85
C PRO A 90 13.54 -22.01 1.19
N LEU A 91 14.17 -20.92 1.67
CA LEU A 91 13.47 -19.67 2.00
C LEU A 91 12.69 -19.09 0.81
N VAL A 92 13.04 -19.51 -0.40
CA VAL A 92 12.42 -19.11 -1.66
C VAL A 92 12.17 -20.35 -2.50
N ALA A 93 10.93 -20.51 -2.99
CA ALA A 93 10.62 -21.53 -3.97
C ALA A 93 11.47 -21.36 -5.24
N LYS A 94 11.74 -22.46 -5.96
CA LYS A 94 12.42 -22.37 -7.26
C LYS A 94 11.57 -21.49 -8.20
N MET A 95 12.25 -20.58 -8.91
CA MET A 95 11.58 -19.72 -9.88
C MET A 95 10.92 -20.58 -10.95
N THR A 96 9.71 -20.20 -11.34
CA THR A 96 9.04 -20.83 -12.46
C THR A 96 9.77 -20.47 -13.77
N PRO A 97 9.70 -21.31 -14.83
CA PRO A 97 10.30 -20.97 -16.12
C PRO A 97 9.82 -19.64 -16.70
N PHE A 98 8.62 -19.19 -16.29
CA PHE A 98 8.08 -17.89 -16.66
C PHE A 98 8.77 -16.73 -15.91
N GLU A 99 9.00 -16.88 -14.61
CA GLU A 99 9.70 -15.88 -13.78
C GLU A 99 11.17 -15.75 -14.17
N GLU A 100 11.84 -16.87 -14.47
CA GLU A 100 13.20 -16.87 -15.01
C GLU A 100 13.24 -16.10 -16.34
N ALA A 101 12.32 -16.42 -17.27
CA ALA A 101 12.24 -15.74 -18.55
C ALA A 101 11.86 -14.25 -18.43
N ASP A 102 11.07 -13.83 -17.44
CA ASP A 102 10.75 -12.43 -17.17
C ASP A 102 11.96 -11.69 -16.59
N SER A 103 12.67 -12.33 -15.66
CA SER A 103 13.89 -11.79 -15.04
C SER A 103 14.98 -11.57 -16.09
N GLU A 104 15.27 -12.57 -16.92
CA GLU A 104 16.27 -12.48 -18.00
C GLU A 104 15.92 -11.42 -19.05
N LYS A 105 14.63 -11.22 -19.33
CA LYS A 105 14.17 -10.25 -20.34
C LYS A 105 14.03 -8.83 -19.81
N THR A 106 14.23 -8.60 -18.51
CA THR A 106 14.09 -7.27 -17.92
C THR A 106 15.20 -6.35 -18.46
N PRO A 107 14.86 -5.29 -19.23
CA PRO A 107 15.86 -4.46 -19.87
C PRO A 107 16.51 -3.51 -18.85
N ILE A 108 17.84 -3.41 -18.90
CA ILE A 108 18.60 -2.44 -18.10
C ILE A 108 18.84 -1.19 -18.93
N ILE A 109 18.40 -0.03 -18.43
CA ILE A 109 18.64 1.27 -19.05
C ILE A 109 20.02 1.78 -18.66
N VAL A 110 20.81 2.23 -19.64
CA VAL A 110 22.12 2.85 -19.45
C VAL A 110 22.00 4.35 -19.70
N GLY A 111 22.20 5.15 -18.66
CA GLY A 111 22.05 6.61 -18.71
C GLY A 111 20.67 7.09 -18.25
N PRO A 112 20.26 8.32 -18.62
CA PRO A 112 19.00 8.89 -18.18
C PRO A 112 17.80 8.16 -18.80
N THR A 113 16.74 8.00 -18.02
CA THR A 113 15.47 7.46 -18.52
C THR A 113 14.71 8.56 -19.26
N GLY A 114 14.63 8.44 -20.58
CA GLY A 114 13.94 9.41 -21.43
C GLY A 114 13.17 8.76 -22.58
N PRO A 115 12.47 9.57 -23.40
CA PRO A 115 11.67 9.11 -24.53
C PRO A 115 12.43 8.21 -25.51
N LYS A 116 13.74 8.45 -25.65
CA LYS A 116 14.69 7.51 -26.28
C LYS A 116 15.66 7.05 -25.20
N SER A 117 15.64 5.77 -24.87
CA SER A 117 16.49 5.17 -23.83
C SER A 117 17.48 4.19 -24.44
N LYS A 118 18.73 4.22 -23.99
CA LYS A 118 19.75 3.24 -24.39
C LYS A 118 19.70 2.04 -23.46
N LEU A 119 19.67 0.84 -24.02
CA LEU A 119 19.69 -0.42 -23.26
C LEU A 119 21.12 -0.94 -23.10
N SER A 120 21.34 -1.82 -22.11
CA SER A 120 22.64 -2.48 -21.86
C SER A 120 23.17 -3.28 -23.06
N ASN A 121 22.27 -3.78 -23.91
CA ASN A 121 22.62 -4.44 -25.18
C ASN A 121 23.07 -3.48 -26.31
N GLY A 122 23.23 -2.19 -26.01
CA GLY A 122 23.70 -1.15 -26.93
C GLY A 122 22.61 -0.55 -27.83
N ARG A 123 21.38 -1.09 -27.83
CA ARG A 123 20.29 -0.59 -28.68
C ARG A 123 19.60 0.61 -28.04
N THR A 124 19.25 1.60 -28.85
CA THR A 124 18.38 2.71 -28.45
C THR A 124 16.93 2.39 -28.81
N VAL A 125 16.04 2.53 -27.84
CA VAL A 125 14.61 2.21 -27.99
C VAL A 125 13.75 3.43 -27.67
N THR A 126 12.57 3.50 -28.29
CA THR A 126 11.51 4.43 -27.88
C THR A 126 10.87 3.90 -26.61
N ASN A 127 10.99 4.64 -25.51
CA ASN A 127 10.54 4.21 -24.19
C ASN A 127 9.12 4.72 -23.90
N LEU A 128 8.16 3.80 -23.95
CA LEU A 128 6.77 3.99 -23.54
C LEU A 128 6.43 3.10 -22.32
N ALA A 129 7.43 2.76 -21.52
CA ALA A 129 7.30 2.00 -20.26
C ALA A 129 7.59 2.87 -19.02
N SER A 130 7.92 4.15 -19.20
CA SER A 130 8.26 5.09 -18.13
C SER A 130 7.06 5.99 -17.79
N TYR A 131 6.90 6.32 -16.51
CA TYR A 131 5.90 7.29 -16.04
C TYR A 131 6.33 8.76 -16.22
N ASN A 132 7.38 9.02 -17.01
CA ASN A 132 7.86 10.37 -17.33
C ASN A 132 6.97 11.04 -18.39
N PHE A 133 5.74 11.39 -18.02
CA PHE A 133 4.71 11.87 -18.95
C PHE A 133 5.07 13.20 -19.60
N TYR A 134 5.80 14.07 -18.91
CA TYR A 134 6.08 15.43 -19.37
C TYR A 134 7.54 15.65 -19.80
N ASN A 135 8.33 14.57 -19.77
CA ASN A 135 9.77 14.62 -20.04
C ASN A 135 10.54 15.58 -19.11
N PHE A 136 10.07 15.83 -17.89
CA PHE A 136 10.74 16.72 -16.94
C PHE A 136 12.03 16.13 -16.37
N VAL A 137 12.19 14.80 -16.36
CA VAL A 137 13.46 14.15 -15.95
C VAL A 137 14.66 14.69 -16.75
N GLY A 138 14.47 15.02 -18.03
CA GLY A 138 15.51 15.56 -18.90
C GLY A 138 15.60 17.08 -18.91
N ASN A 139 14.77 17.80 -18.15
CA ASN A 139 14.68 19.25 -18.21
C ASN A 139 15.88 19.94 -17.51
N GLU A 140 16.55 20.88 -18.20
CA GLU A 140 17.74 21.57 -17.66
C GLU A 140 17.44 22.44 -16.44
N GLN A 141 16.28 23.10 -16.38
CA GLN A 141 15.89 23.93 -15.23
C GLN A 141 15.73 23.08 -13.97
N VAL A 142 15.06 21.93 -14.08
CA VAL A 142 14.91 20.99 -12.95
C VAL A 142 16.26 20.42 -12.53
N LYS A 143 17.14 20.08 -13.47
CA LYS A 143 18.50 19.59 -13.17
C LYS A 143 19.36 20.63 -12.46
N GLU A 144 19.34 21.89 -12.91
CA GLU A 144 20.11 22.95 -12.26
C GLU A 144 19.61 23.21 -10.84
N LYS A 145 18.28 23.22 -10.63
CA LYS A 145 17.69 23.30 -9.28
C LYS A 145 18.08 22.13 -8.40
N ALA A 146 18.13 20.92 -8.93
CA ALA A 146 18.58 19.74 -8.21
C ALA A 146 20.06 19.85 -7.81
N ILE A 147 20.94 20.30 -8.72
CA ILE A 147 22.37 20.52 -8.44
C ILE A 147 22.56 21.60 -7.37
N GLN A 148 21.82 22.71 -7.48
CA GLN A 148 21.85 23.77 -6.47
C GLN A 148 21.42 23.24 -5.10
N THR A 149 20.32 22.49 -5.04
CA THR A 149 19.81 21.89 -3.80
C THR A 149 20.84 20.93 -3.21
N LEU A 150 21.48 20.10 -4.03
CA LEU A 150 22.52 19.17 -3.59
C LEU A 150 23.72 19.90 -2.97
N ARG A 151 24.15 21.02 -3.55
CA ARG A 151 25.25 21.85 -3.02
C ARG A 151 24.89 22.51 -1.69
N THR A 152 23.62 22.87 -1.49
CA THR A 152 23.16 23.55 -0.27
C THR A 152 22.83 22.58 0.87
N TYR A 153 22.13 21.48 0.58
CA TYR A 153 21.55 20.58 1.59
C TYR A 153 22.24 19.22 1.70
N GLY A 154 23.13 18.88 0.75
CA GLY A 154 23.75 17.56 0.69
C GLY A 154 22.84 16.49 0.10
N VAL A 155 23.28 15.23 0.21
CA VAL A 155 22.64 14.08 -0.48
C VAL A 155 21.31 13.67 0.15
N GLY A 156 21.22 13.71 1.49
CA GLY A 156 20.00 13.33 2.20
C GLY A 156 20.07 13.65 3.69
N PRO A 157 18.91 13.70 4.36
CA PRO A 157 18.80 14.16 5.75
C PRO A 157 19.25 13.14 6.80
N CYS A 158 19.41 11.84 6.44
CA CYS A 158 19.86 10.76 7.33
C CYS A 158 19.08 10.62 8.65
N GLY A 159 17.85 11.13 8.70
CA GLY A 159 17.00 11.10 9.89
C GLY A 159 15.52 11.19 9.54
N PRO A 160 14.64 10.68 10.41
CA PRO A 160 13.19 10.82 10.24
C PRO A 160 12.71 12.27 10.38
N PRO A 161 11.66 12.67 9.63
CA PRO A 161 11.07 14.00 9.71
C PRO A 161 10.73 14.47 11.13
N GLN A 162 10.23 13.57 11.98
CA GLN A 162 9.76 13.88 13.34
C GLN A 162 10.88 14.25 14.32
N PHE A 163 12.14 14.01 13.96
CA PHE A 163 13.29 14.28 14.82
C PHE A 163 14.13 15.42 14.23
N TYR A 164 15.07 15.09 13.34
CA TYR A 164 16.02 16.05 12.75
C TYR A 164 16.10 15.92 11.22
N GLY A 165 15.13 15.24 10.59
CA GLY A 165 15.10 15.03 9.14
C GLY A 165 14.35 16.08 8.33
N THR A 166 13.57 16.95 8.98
CA THR A 166 12.77 17.97 8.28
C THR A 166 13.63 19.18 7.91
N GLN A 167 13.65 19.51 6.63
CA GLN A 167 14.31 20.69 6.08
C GLN A 167 13.24 21.67 5.55
N ASP A 168 13.60 22.93 5.41
CA ASP A 168 12.72 24.00 4.89
C ASP A 168 12.11 23.67 3.50
N VAL A 169 12.87 22.99 2.63
CA VAL A 169 12.38 22.52 1.34
C VAL A 169 11.23 21.51 1.44
N HIS A 170 11.16 20.72 2.51
CA HIS A 170 10.03 19.80 2.76
C HIS A 170 8.77 20.60 3.08
N MET A 171 8.87 21.57 4.00
CA MET A 171 7.75 22.43 4.37
C MET A 171 7.25 23.27 3.20
N LYS A 172 8.16 23.76 2.36
CA LYS A 172 7.81 24.46 1.12
C LYS A 172 7.04 23.53 0.16
N THR A 173 7.53 22.31 -0.04
CA THR A 173 6.88 21.34 -0.94
C THR A 173 5.49 20.97 -0.43
N GLU A 174 5.33 20.78 0.88
CA GLU A 174 4.02 20.57 1.52
C GLU A 174 3.07 21.76 1.24
N ALA A 175 3.53 22.99 1.43
CA ALA A 175 2.73 24.19 1.17
C ALA A 175 2.35 24.34 -0.32
N ASP A 176 3.27 24.07 -1.23
CA ASP A 176 3.02 24.16 -2.68
C ASP A 176 1.97 23.13 -3.13
N ILE A 177 2.04 21.90 -2.61
CA ILE A 177 1.04 20.84 -2.90
C ILE A 177 -0.32 21.21 -2.31
N ALA A 178 -0.36 21.67 -1.05
CA ALA A 178 -1.61 22.08 -0.39
C ALA A 178 -2.28 23.24 -1.13
N SER A 179 -1.50 24.24 -1.54
CA SER A 179 -1.95 25.38 -2.35
C SER A 179 -2.49 24.94 -3.71
N CYS A 180 -1.80 24.00 -4.38
CA CYS A 180 -2.26 23.45 -5.65
C CYS A 180 -3.61 22.74 -5.50
N LEU A 181 -3.77 21.87 -4.50
CA LEU A 181 -4.99 21.11 -4.28
C LEU A 181 -6.15 21.96 -3.71
N GLY A 182 -5.83 23.08 -3.05
CA GLY A 182 -6.81 23.88 -2.31
C GLY A 182 -7.18 23.27 -0.96
N THR A 183 -6.25 22.58 -0.30
CA THR A 183 -6.42 21.98 1.03
C THR A 183 -5.72 22.81 2.10
N GLU A 184 -6.08 22.61 3.38
CA GLU A 184 -5.47 23.37 4.49
C GLU A 184 -3.99 23.03 4.71
N GLY A 185 -3.63 21.75 4.54
CA GLY A 185 -2.28 21.28 4.72
C GLY A 185 -1.96 20.03 3.92
N CYS A 186 -0.67 19.69 3.89
CA CYS A 186 -0.13 18.50 3.25
C CYS A 186 1.04 17.96 4.07
N ILE A 187 1.25 16.65 4.04
CA ILE A 187 2.43 15.97 4.60
C ILE A 187 3.13 15.18 3.50
N VAL A 188 4.45 15.27 3.41
CA VAL A 188 5.26 14.50 2.42
C VAL A 188 5.91 13.27 3.04
N TYR A 189 5.95 12.19 2.27
CA TYR A 189 6.56 10.90 2.61
C TYR A 189 7.71 10.60 1.66
N ALA A 190 8.75 9.93 2.17
CA ALA A 190 9.94 9.58 1.38
C ALA A 190 9.67 8.54 0.27
N HIS A 191 8.67 7.69 0.43
CA HIS A 191 8.35 6.61 -0.52
C HIS A 191 6.86 6.58 -0.89
N ALA A 192 6.57 6.58 -2.19
CA ALA A 192 5.20 6.56 -2.72
C ALA A 192 4.39 5.34 -2.24
N PHE A 193 4.95 4.14 -2.39
CA PHE A 193 4.31 2.89 -1.96
C PHE A 193 3.96 2.88 -0.47
N SER A 194 4.87 3.37 0.36
CA SER A 194 4.72 3.41 1.82
C SER A 194 3.76 4.50 2.31
N THR A 195 3.36 5.43 1.42
CA THR A 195 2.49 6.56 1.77
C THR A 195 1.11 6.05 2.18
N ILE A 196 0.32 5.52 1.23
CA ILE A 196 -1.06 5.09 1.54
C ILE A 196 -1.10 3.91 2.51
N SER A 197 -0.11 3.01 2.43
CA SER A 197 0.00 1.87 3.34
C SER A 197 0.31 2.28 4.79
N SER A 198 0.83 3.49 5.01
CA SER A 198 1.00 4.11 6.32
C SER A 198 -0.14 5.06 6.71
N VAL A 199 -0.77 5.74 5.75
CA VAL A 199 -1.92 6.64 5.98
C VAL A 199 -3.10 5.85 6.52
N ILE A 200 -3.46 4.73 5.88
CA ILE A 200 -4.61 3.91 6.30
C ILE A 200 -4.52 3.51 7.78
N PRO A 201 -3.45 2.85 8.27
CA PRO A 201 -3.35 2.45 9.68
C PRO A 201 -3.14 3.62 10.67
N ALA A 202 -2.75 4.82 10.21
CA ALA A 202 -2.69 6.00 11.06
C ALA A 202 -4.09 6.41 11.57
N PHE A 203 -5.12 6.21 10.73
CA PHE A 203 -6.51 6.56 11.06
C PHE A 203 -7.38 5.35 11.39
N CYS A 204 -7.14 4.21 10.76
CA CYS A 204 -7.96 3.00 10.90
C CYS A 204 -7.26 1.96 11.77
N LYS A 205 -7.93 1.52 12.84
CA LYS A 205 -7.44 0.53 13.79
C LYS A 205 -8.44 -0.62 13.94
N ARG A 206 -8.06 -1.63 14.72
CA ARG A 206 -8.97 -2.72 15.10
C ARG A 206 -10.27 -2.14 15.70
N GLY A 207 -11.40 -2.53 15.13
CA GLY A 207 -12.74 -2.05 15.52
C GLY A 207 -13.36 -1.04 14.56
N ASP A 208 -12.56 -0.40 13.70
CA ASP A 208 -13.07 0.46 12.63
C ASP A 208 -13.50 -0.35 11.40
N ILE A 209 -14.21 0.32 10.49
CA ILE A 209 -14.73 -0.28 9.26
C ILE A 209 -14.19 0.47 8.06
N ILE A 210 -13.67 -0.28 7.10
CA ILE A 210 -13.23 0.23 5.80
C ILE A 210 -14.07 -0.42 4.71
N VAL A 211 -14.64 0.38 3.83
CA VAL A 211 -15.28 -0.05 2.59
C VAL A 211 -14.33 0.27 1.43
N ALA A 212 -13.71 -0.74 0.84
CA ALA A 212 -12.67 -0.57 -0.18
C ALA A 212 -13.13 -1.08 -1.55
N ASP A 213 -12.63 -0.45 -2.62
CA ASP A 213 -12.84 -0.95 -3.97
C ASP A 213 -12.13 -2.30 -4.15
N ARG A 214 -12.80 -3.30 -4.73
CA ARG A 214 -12.26 -4.64 -4.95
C ARG A 214 -11.00 -4.67 -5.82
N ALA A 215 -10.85 -3.72 -6.75
CA ALA A 215 -9.71 -3.61 -7.66
C ALA A 215 -8.58 -2.71 -7.14
N SER A 216 -8.64 -2.26 -5.87
CA SER A 216 -7.64 -1.38 -5.25
C SER A 216 -6.20 -1.86 -5.47
N ASN A 217 -5.27 -0.94 -5.72
CA ASN A 217 -3.86 -1.23 -5.95
C ASN A 217 -3.16 -1.93 -4.76
N TYR A 218 -1.93 -2.38 -5.00
CA TYR A 218 -1.19 -3.19 -4.03
C TYR A 218 -0.84 -2.43 -2.74
N SER A 219 -0.52 -1.14 -2.80
CA SER A 219 -0.18 -0.35 -1.61
C SER A 219 -1.41 -0.13 -0.72
N ILE A 220 -2.59 0.13 -1.31
CA ILE A 220 -3.87 0.19 -0.58
C ILE A 220 -4.11 -1.13 0.14
N ARG A 221 -4.03 -2.27 -0.57
CA ARG A 221 -4.24 -3.60 0.02
C ARG A 221 -3.33 -3.85 1.23
N LYS A 222 -2.07 -3.43 1.17
CA LYS A 222 -1.15 -3.52 2.31
C LYS A 222 -1.56 -2.61 3.46
N GLY A 223 -2.01 -1.39 3.20
CA GLY A 223 -2.58 -0.52 4.23
C GLY A 223 -3.81 -1.13 4.89
N LEU A 224 -4.73 -1.72 4.12
CA LEU A 224 -5.91 -2.43 4.62
C LEU A 224 -5.49 -3.59 5.54
N GLN A 225 -4.54 -4.41 5.10
CA GLN A 225 -4.00 -5.53 5.88
C GLN A 225 -3.37 -5.06 7.20
N ILE A 226 -2.54 -4.01 7.17
CA ILE A 226 -1.84 -3.47 8.34
C ILE A 226 -2.82 -2.84 9.34
N SER A 227 -3.91 -2.23 8.86
CA SER A 227 -4.91 -1.54 9.71
C SER A 227 -5.61 -2.46 10.71
N ARG A 228 -5.73 -3.77 10.40
CA ARG A 228 -6.51 -4.76 11.16
C ARG A 228 -7.99 -4.35 11.37
N SER A 229 -8.49 -3.48 10.50
CA SER A 229 -9.89 -3.03 10.51
C SER A 229 -10.82 -4.09 9.94
N THR A 230 -12.12 -3.94 10.16
CA THR A 230 -13.11 -4.75 9.45
C THR A 230 -13.23 -4.21 8.03
N VAL A 231 -12.68 -4.93 7.05
CA VAL A 231 -12.75 -4.55 5.64
C VAL A 231 -13.99 -5.16 4.98
N LYS A 232 -14.71 -4.36 4.23
CA LYS A 232 -15.78 -4.75 3.31
C LYS A 232 -15.41 -4.28 1.92
N TYR A 233 -15.67 -5.08 0.90
CA TYR A 233 -15.43 -4.71 -0.49
C TYR A 233 -16.74 -4.40 -1.19
N PHE A 234 -16.68 -3.47 -2.15
CA PHE A 234 -17.71 -3.25 -3.15
C PHE A 234 -17.12 -3.53 -4.54
N GLU A 235 -17.97 -3.91 -5.49
CA GLU A 235 -17.52 -4.19 -6.86
C GLU A 235 -16.89 -2.96 -7.52
N HIS A 236 -15.84 -3.21 -8.30
CA HIS A 236 -15.00 -2.14 -8.85
C HIS A 236 -15.82 -1.12 -9.64
N ASN A 237 -15.66 0.15 -9.27
CA ASN A 237 -16.35 1.29 -9.88
C ASN A 237 -17.90 1.16 -9.95
N ASN A 238 -18.51 0.30 -9.12
CA ASN A 238 -19.95 0.12 -9.06
C ASN A 238 -20.56 0.89 -7.88
N MET A 239 -21.13 2.07 -8.16
CA MET A 239 -21.71 2.94 -7.13
C MET A 239 -23.00 2.39 -6.50
N GLU A 240 -23.75 1.54 -7.22
CA GLU A 240 -24.95 0.89 -6.69
C GLU A 240 -24.57 -0.18 -5.66
N ASP A 241 -23.53 -0.97 -5.96
CA ASP A 241 -23.00 -1.95 -5.03
C ASP A 241 -22.36 -1.28 -3.81
N LEU A 242 -21.63 -0.18 -4.02
CA LEU A 242 -21.13 0.65 -2.93
C LEU A 242 -22.29 1.10 -2.01
N GLU A 243 -23.36 1.66 -2.56
CA GLU A 243 -24.52 2.07 -1.77
C GLU A 243 -25.12 0.92 -0.96
N ARG A 244 -25.27 -0.26 -1.58
CA ARG A 244 -25.75 -1.48 -0.91
C ARG A 244 -24.84 -1.88 0.26
N VAL A 245 -23.52 -1.84 0.09
CA VAL A 245 -22.54 -2.16 1.14
C VAL A 245 -22.59 -1.13 2.27
N LEU A 246 -22.66 0.17 1.95
CA LEU A 246 -22.76 1.24 2.94
C LEU A 246 -24.04 1.11 3.78
N GLN A 247 -25.19 0.87 3.15
CA GLN A 247 -26.46 0.63 3.84
C GLN A 247 -26.37 -0.56 4.81
N LYS A 248 -25.76 -1.66 4.36
CA LYS A 248 -25.56 -2.85 5.19
C LYS A 248 -24.69 -2.54 6.41
N VAL A 249 -23.58 -1.84 6.22
CA VAL A 249 -22.69 -1.42 7.33
C VAL A 249 -23.44 -0.52 8.32
N VAL A 250 -24.19 0.48 7.84
CA VAL A 250 -24.96 1.38 8.71
C VAL A 250 -25.99 0.60 9.53
N LYS A 251 -26.69 -0.37 8.92
CA LYS A 251 -27.66 -1.23 9.61
C LYS A 251 -27.00 -2.13 10.67
N GLU A 252 -25.88 -2.75 10.35
CA GLU A 252 -25.12 -3.61 11.27
C GLU A 252 -24.56 -2.82 12.47
N GLN A 253 -24.23 -1.55 12.27
CA GLN A 253 -23.64 -0.68 13.30
C GLN A 253 -24.67 0.14 14.08
N ALA A 254 -25.95 0.14 13.69
CA ALA A 254 -26.98 0.98 14.32
C ALA A 254 -27.15 0.72 15.83
N LYS A 255 -26.86 -0.50 16.31
CA LYS A 255 -26.96 -0.89 17.73
C LYS A 255 -25.59 -1.00 18.43
N ARG A 256 -24.51 -0.58 17.77
CA ARG A 256 -23.14 -0.67 18.28
C ARG A 256 -22.62 0.73 18.65
N PRO A 257 -21.59 0.82 19.49
CA PRO A 257 -20.88 2.09 19.72
C PRO A 257 -20.47 2.74 18.40
N LEU A 258 -20.39 4.07 18.39
CA LEU A 258 -20.01 4.81 17.20
C LEU A 258 -18.60 4.40 16.76
N THR A 259 -18.51 3.76 15.60
CA THR A 259 -17.27 3.32 14.97
C THR A 259 -16.84 4.29 13.87
N ARG A 260 -15.54 4.45 13.66
CA ARG A 260 -15.03 5.23 12.53
C ARG A 260 -15.19 4.40 11.26
N ARG A 261 -15.61 5.07 10.19
CA ARG A 261 -15.97 4.42 8.92
C ARG A 261 -15.34 5.17 7.77
N PHE A 262 -14.65 4.44 6.90
CA PHE A 262 -13.90 4.99 5.79
C PHE A 262 -14.29 4.30 4.48
N ILE A 263 -14.28 5.06 3.40
CA ILE A 263 -14.26 4.56 2.03
C ILE A 263 -12.84 4.77 1.51
N VAL A 264 -12.27 3.76 0.86
CA VAL A 264 -10.94 3.82 0.25
C VAL A 264 -11.08 3.44 -1.23
N THR A 265 -10.66 4.34 -2.13
CA THR A 265 -10.67 4.08 -3.57
C THR A 265 -9.60 4.92 -4.28
N GLU A 266 -9.32 4.56 -5.52
CA GLU A 266 -8.42 5.29 -6.43
C GLU A 266 -9.21 6.26 -7.30
N GLY A 267 -8.61 7.40 -7.62
CA GLY A 267 -9.17 8.34 -8.60
C GLY A 267 -9.07 7.78 -10.01
N LEU A 268 -7.85 7.48 -10.44
CA LEU A 268 -7.56 6.66 -11.61
C LEU A 268 -7.04 5.29 -11.14
N SER A 269 -7.74 4.23 -11.53
CA SER A 269 -7.41 2.86 -11.17
C SER A 269 -6.05 2.45 -11.77
N GLU A 270 -5.07 2.05 -10.94
CA GLU A 270 -3.80 1.52 -11.46
C GLU A 270 -4.00 0.19 -12.23
N THR A 271 -5.01 -0.58 -11.81
CA THR A 271 -5.23 -1.95 -12.28
C THR A 271 -6.10 -2.03 -13.54
N VAL A 272 -7.11 -1.16 -13.63
CA VAL A 272 -8.08 -1.15 -14.75
C VAL A 272 -7.90 0.07 -15.65
N GLY A 273 -7.35 1.16 -15.10
CA GLY A 273 -7.07 2.39 -15.84
C GLY A 273 -8.25 3.34 -15.99
N ASP A 274 -9.44 2.94 -15.51
CA ASP A 274 -10.65 3.74 -15.52
C ASP A 274 -10.65 4.79 -14.39
N CYS A 275 -11.75 5.52 -14.30
CA CYS A 275 -11.90 6.66 -13.40
C CYS A 275 -13.15 6.50 -12.55
N VAL A 276 -13.05 6.76 -11.24
CA VAL A 276 -14.22 6.69 -10.34
C VAL A 276 -15.19 7.85 -10.57
N ASP A 277 -16.49 7.60 -10.37
CA ASP A 277 -17.53 8.64 -10.28
C ASP A 277 -17.45 9.35 -8.92
N LEU A 278 -16.65 10.42 -8.86
CA LEU A 278 -16.39 11.16 -7.63
C LEU A 278 -17.63 11.93 -7.13
N PRO A 279 -18.44 12.63 -7.94
CA PRO A 279 -19.68 13.25 -7.49
C PRO A 279 -20.62 12.26 -6.79
N LYS A 280 -20.82 11.07 -7.37
CA LYS A 280 -21.68 10.05 -6.76
C LYS A 280 -21.07 9.50 -5.48
N LEU A 281 -19.77 9.28 -5.45
CA LEU A 281 -19.04 8.85 -4.25
C LEU A 281 -19.20 9.85 -3.09
N ILE A 282 -19.11 11.15 -3.37
CA ILE A 282 -19.31 12.21 -2.38
C ILE A 282 -20.76 12.22 -1.87
N GLU A 283 -21.74 12.06 -2.76
CA GLU A 283 -23.15 11.96 -2.38
C GLU A 283 -23.37 10.81 -1.37
N LEU A 284 -22.85 9.63 -1.70
CA LEU A 284 -22.97 8.43 -0.88
C LEU A 284 -22.24 8.57 0.46
N LYS A 285 -21.01 9.08 0.46
CA LYS A 285 -20.25 9.27 1.71
C LYS A 285 -21.01 10.20 2.68
N ARG A 286 -21.62 11.27 2.16
CA ARG A 286 -22.36 12.26 2.97
C ARG A 286 -23.68 11.70 3.50
N ARG A 287 -24.37 10.90 2.68
CA ARG A 287 -25.62 10.23 3.02
C ARG A 287 -25.40 9.23 4.17
N TYR A 288 -24.37 8.38 4.06
CA TYR A 288 -24.11 7.30 5.02
C TYR A 288 -23.09 7.64 6.12
N LYS A 289 -22.53 8.86 6.11
CA LYS A 289 -21.57 9.39 7.10
C LYS A 289 -20.24 8.63 7.15
N PHE A 290 -19.65 8.44 5.98
CA PHE A 290 -18.30 7.87 5.82
C PHE A 290 -17.28 8.96 5.48
N ARG A 291 -16.05 8.77 5.94
CA ARG A 291 -14.88 9.54 5.47
C ARG A 291 -14.32 8.91 4.20
N LEU A 292 -13.67 9.70 3.36
CA LEU A 292 -13.10 9.25 2.09
C LEU A 292 -11.58 9.46 2.08
N MET A 293 -10.86 8.37 1.84
CA MET A 293 -9.46 8.36 1.44
C MET A 293 -9.41 8.12 -0.07
N LEU A 294 -9.01 9.13 -0.84
CA LEU A 294 -8.89 9.05 -2.30
C LEU A 294 -7.41 9.00 -2.69
N ASP A 295 -7.00 7.96 -3.40
CA ASP A 295 -5.67 7.85 -3.99
C ASP A 295 -5.63 8.50 -5.38
N GLU A 296 -4.96 9.64 -5.47
CA GLU A 296 -4.76 10.48 -6.64
C GLU A 296 -3.40 10.23 -7.31
N THR A 297 -2.70 9.13 -6.98
CA THR A 297 -1.34 8.82 -7.50
C THR A 297 -1.20 8.97 -9.02
N TRP A 298 -2.21 8.55 -9.79
CA TRP A 298 -2.17 8.61 -11.26
C TRP A 298 -2.93 9.79 -11.86
N SER A 299 -3.74 10.49 -11.06
CA SER A 299 -4.58 11.61 -11.50
C SER A 299 -3.99 12.98 -11.15
N PHE A 300 -3.33 13.13 -10.00
CA PHE A 300 -2.65 14.38 -9.64
C PHE A 300 -1.51 14.69 -10.61
N GLY A 301 -1.44 15.92 -11.08
CA GLY A 301 -0.55 16.35 -12.15
C GLY A 301 -0.98 15.91 -13.55
N VAL A 302 -2.15 15.25 -13.71
CA VAL A 302 -2.62 14.70 -15.00
C VAL A 302 -4.03 15.18 -15.34
N LEU A 303 -5.00 14.89 -14.48
CA LEU A 303 -6.41 15.21 -14.70
C LEU A 303 -6.73 16.65 -14.29
N GLY A 304 -7.78 17.20 -14.91
CA GLY A 304 -8.21 18.57 -14.67
C GLY A 304 -7.49 19.58 -15.56
N ARG A 305 -8.05 20.77 -15.69
CA ARG A 305 -7.52 21.80 -16.59
C ARG A 305 -6.09 22.20 -16.24
N THR A 306 -5.76 22.26 -14.95
CA THR A 306 -4.43 22.65 -14.44
C THR A 306 -3.69 21.47 -13.81
N GLY A 307 -4.16 20.23 -13.99
CA GLY A 307 -3.52 19.05 -13.43
C GLY A 307 -3.75 18.86 -11.93
N ARG A 308 -4.81 19.42 -11.34
CA ARG A 308 -5.07 19.28 -9.89
C ARG A 308 -5.63 17.91 -9.49
N GLY A 309 -5.88 17.03 -10.45
CA GLY A 309 -6.38 15.68 -10.19
C GLY A 309 -7.86 15.53 -10.50
N LEU A 310 -8.43 14.46 -9.96
CA LEU A 310 -9.80 14.06 -10.25
C LEU A 310 -10.82 15.06 -9.73
N THR A 311 -10.55 15.65 -8.57
CA THR A 311 -11.35 16.74 -7.97
C THR A 311 -11.64 17.86 -8.96
N GLU A 312 -10.60 18.40 -9.62
CA GLU A 312 -10.76 19.42 -10.65
C GLU A 312 -11.46 18.87 -11.89
N ALA A 313 -11.12 17.66 -12.34
CA ALA A 313 -11.69 17.08 -13.55
C ALA A 313 -13.21 16.88 -13.49
N GLN A 314 -13.74 16.53 -12.31
CA GLN A 314 -15.17 16.28 -12.10
C GLN A 314 -15.87 17.40 -11.30
N ASN A 315 -15.22 18.57 -11.15
CA ASN A 315 -15.75 19.75 -10.46
C ASN A 315 -16.20 19.48 -9.01
N VAL A 316 -15.43 18.68 -8.30
CA VAL A 316 -15.62 18.39 -6.87
C VAL A 316 -14.59 19.17 -6.08
N ASP A 317 -15.05 19.94 -5.09
CA ASP A 317 -14.17 20.66 -4.18
C ASP A 317 -13.34 19.67 -3.33
N ALA A 318 -12.02 19.88 -3.29
CA ALA A 318 -11.07 19.08 -2.53
C ALA A 318 -11.42 19.03 -1.03
N SER A 319 -12.06 20.07 -0.48
CA SER A 319 -12.55 20.10 0.92
C SER A 319 -13.58 19.01 1.21
N GLN A 320 -14.20 18.43 0.18
CA GLN A 320 -15.17 17.35 0.31
C GLN A 320 -14.50 15.98 0.43
N ILE A 321 -13.17 15.89 0.41
CA ILE A 321 -12.40 14.65 0.55
C ILE A 321 -11.57 14.75 1.83
N ASP A 322 -11.67 13.75 2.69
CA ASP A 322 -11.03 13.83 4.02
C ASP A 322 -9.51 13.66 3.93
N MET A 323 -9.04 12.82 3.02
CA MET A 323 -7.63 12.57 2.73
C MET A 323 -7.42 12.36 1.24
N LEU A 324 -6.61 13.23 0.64
CA LEU A 324 -6.10 13.12 -0.73
C LEU A 324 -4.68 12.58 -0.67
N ILE A 325 -4.50 11.33 -1.06
CA ILE A 325 -3.18 10.67 -1.06
C ILE A 325 -2.65 10.68 -2.48
N GLY A 326 -1.36 10.95 -2.69
CA GLY A 326 -0.79 10.90 -4.03
C GLY A 326 0.69 10.57 -4.03
N SER A 327 1.22 10.41 -5.23
CA SER A 327 2.63 10.12 -5.49
C SER A 327 3.33 11.38 -6.00
N LEU A 328 4.56 11.58 -5.56
CA LEU A 328 5.49 12.55 -6.17
C LEU A 328 6.25 11.92 -7.35
N ALA A 329 6.20 10.59 -7.48
CA ALA A 329 6.72 9.87 -8.63
C ALA A 329 5.76 9.94 -9.83
N GLY A 330 6.33 9.97 -11.03
CA GLY A 330 5.59 10.07 -12.29
C GLY A 330 5.51 11.53 -12.78
N PRO A 331 4.35 12.19 -12.74
CA PRO A 331 4.16 13.57 -13.22
C PRO A 331 5.16 14.60 -12.68
N LEU A 332 5.51 14.50 -11.40
CA LEU A 332 6.39 15.44 -10.70
C LEU A 332 7.87 15.04 -10.70
N CYS A 333 8.21 13.91 -11.35
CA CYS A 333 9.59 13.46 -11.56
C CYS A 333 10.46 13.39 -10.29
N ALA A 334 9.84 13.20 -9.12
CA ALA A 334 10.52 13.05 -7.83
C ALA A 334 10.33 11.64 -7.27
N GLY A 335 10.92 11.38 -6.11
CA GLY A 335 10.57 10.23 -5.27
C GLY A 335 9.65 10.67 -4.14
N GLY A 336 8.86 9.74 -3.60
CA GLY A 336 7.99 9.99 -2.46
C GLY A 336 6.51 10.07 -2.78
N GLY A 337 5.73 10.40 -1.77
CA GLY A 337 4.28 10.59 -1.86
C GLY A 337 3.82 11.68 -0.90
N PHE A 338 2.53 11.96 -0.89
CA PHE A 338 1.95 12.97 -0.02
C PHE A 338 0.56 12.56 0.46
N CYS A 339 0.11 13.19 1.54
CA CYS A 339 -1.27 13.15 1.99
C CYS A 339 -1.72 14.57 2.33
N ALA A 340 -2.77 15.05 1.68
CA ALA A 340 -3.33 16.39 1.84
C ALA A 340 -4.74 16.32 2.42
N GLY A 341 -5.12 17.34 3.21
CA GLY A 341 -6.40 17.40 3.90
C GLY A 341 -6.46 18.57 4.87
N SER A 342 -7.27 18.45 5.92
CA SER A 342 -7.29 19.42 7.04
C SER A 342 -5.98 19.41 7.83
N ASN A 343 -5.68 20.49 8.55
CA ASN A 343 -4.51 20.54 9.43
C ASN A 343 -4.49 19.42 10.48
N ASP A 344 -5.65 19.05 11.02
CA ASP A 344 -5.77 17.94 11.99
C ASP A 344 -5.35 16.59 11.38
N VAL A 345 -5.70 16.36 10.12
CA VAL A 345 -5.31 15.15 9.36
C VAL A 345 -3.80 15.12 9.14
N VAL A 346 -3.20 16.27 8.83
CA VAL A 346 -1.75 16.38 8.62
C VAL A 346 -1.00 16.14 9.93
N GLU A 347 -1.35 16.85 10.99
CA GLU A 347 -0.67 16.77 12.29
C GLU A 347 -0.82 15.39 12.95
N HIS A 348 -2.00 14.77 12.83
CA HIS A 348 -2.20 13.40 13.32
C HIS A 348 -1.26 12.40 12.64
N GLN A 349 -0.98 12.57 11.34
CA GLN A 349 -0.05 11.69 10.63
C GLN A 349 1.39 11.87 11.07
N ARG A 350 1.83 13.10 11.40
CA ARG A 350 3.22 13.36 11.82
C ARG A 350 3.64 12.49 13.01
N ILE A 351 2.71 12.25 13.93
CA ILE A 351 2.93 11.44 15.14
C ILE A 351 2.56 9.95 15.00
N THR A 352 1.67 9.57 14.08
CA THR A 352 1.11 8.21 14.03
C THR A 352 1.47 7.40 12.78
N ALA A 353 1.86 8.06 11.68
CA ALA A 353 2.16 7.37 10.43
C ALA A 353 3.55 6.73 10.49
N ALA A 354 3.60 5.40 10.55
CA ALA A 354 4.85 4.64 10.73
C ALA A 354 5.93 4.98 9.68
N SER A 355 5.55 5.12 8.41
CA SER A 355 6.50 5.46 7.35
C SER A 355 6.96 6.91 7.36
N TYR A 356 6.30 7.78 8.12
CA TYR A 356 6.77 9.14 8.38
C TYR A 356 7.64 9.18 9.65
N THR A 357 7.22 8.53 10.72
CA THR A 357 7.94 8.60 12.02
C THR A 357 9.21 7.75 12.07
N PHE A 358 9.23 6.58 11.41
CA PHE A 358 10.31 5.58 11.53
C PHE A 358 11.12 5.37 10.25
N SER A 359 10.95 6.22 9.23
CA SER A 359 11.75 6.22 8.00
C SER A 359 12.49 7.54 7.87
N ALA A 360 13.67 7.52 7.22
CA ALA A 360 14.37 8.75 6.86
C ALA A 360 13.47 9.65 5.98
N ALA A 361 13.62 10.96 6.15
CA ALA A 361 12.90 11.96 5.37
C ALA A 361 13.29 11.90 3.88
N LEU A 362 12.43 12.44 3.03
CA LEU A 362 12.70 12.55 1.60
C LEU A 362 14.00 13.35 1.39
N PRO A 363 14.90 12.96 0.48
CA PRO A 363 16.03 13.81 0.12
C PRO A 363 15.60 15.20 -0.35
N ALA A 364 16.26 16.26 0.13
CA ALA A 364 16.00 17.67 -0.22
C ALA A 364 15.84 17.88 -1.72
N MET A 365 16.74 17.26 -2.51
CA MET A 365 16.73 17.32 -3.97
C MET A 365 15.38 16.89 -4.54
N LEU A 366 14.82 15.78 -4.04
CA LEU A 366 13.57 15.23 -4.56
C LEU A 366 12.37 16.11 -4.18
N ALA A 367 12.36 16.67 -2.97
CA ALA A 367 11.34 17.62 -2.54
C ALA A 367 11.35 18.88 -3.42
N THR A 368 12.53 19.50 -3.62
CA THR A 368 12.68 20.66 -4.48
C THR A 368 12.28 20.37 -5.92
N THR A 369 12.64 19.21 -6.48
CA THR A 369 12.23 18.84 -7.84
C THR A 369 10.71 18.64 -7.96
N ALA A 370 10.05 18.12 -6.92
CA ALA A 370 8.59 17.98 -6.92
C ALA A 370 7.90 19.36 -6.91
N SER A 371 8.36 20.27 -6.05
CA SER A 371 7.87 21.66 -5.99
C SER A 371 8.11 22.40 -7.31
N GLU A 372 9.29 22.29 -7.90
CA GLU A 372 9.64 22.95 -9.17
C GLU A 372 8.80 22.43 -10.33
N THR A 373 8.64 21.11 -10.47
CA THR A 373 7.82 20.52 -11.54
C THR A 373 6.34 20.82 -11.36
N LEU A 374 5.83 20.88 -10.13
CA LEU A 374 4.48 21.32 -9.84
C LEU A 374 4.26 22.77 -10.31
N ASN A 375 5.19 23.67 -10.01
CA ASN A 375 5.16 25.05 -10.49
C ASN A 375 5.23 25.13 -12.03
N MET A 376 6.04 24.29 -12.67
CA MET A 376 6.09 24.20 -14.14
C MET A 376 4.74 23.75 -14.73
N LEU A 377 4.04 22.80 -14.10
CA LEU A 377 2.71 22.36 -14.55
C LEU A 377 1.66 23.48 -14.42
N GLN A 378 1.74 24.27 -13.35
CA GLN A 378 0.82 25.39 -13.14
C GLN A 378 1.07 26.56 -14.10
N THR A 379 2.34 26.84 -14.39
CA THR A 379 2.74 27.96 -15.27
C THR A 379 2.67 27.61 -16.75
N ASN A 380 2.81 26.34 -17.12
CA ASN A 380 2.76 25.86 -18.50
C ASN A 380 1.72 24.75 -18.71
N PRO A 381 0.42 25.08 -18.69
CA PRO A 381 -0.65 24.09 -18.87
C PRO A 381 -0.71 23.49 -20.29
N GLU A 382 -0.01 24.07 -21.28
CA GLU A 382 0.04 23.53 -22.65
C GLU A 382 0.65 22.11 -22.69
N VAL A 383 1.54 21.79 -21.74
CA VAL A 383 2.14 20.46 -21.61
C VAL A 383 1.07 19.39 -21.34
N LEU A 384 0.03 19.72 -20.56
CA LEU A 384 -1.11 18.83 -20.31
C LEU A 384 -1.93 18.61 -21.59
N VAL A 385 -2.15 19.68 -22.36
CA VAL A 385 -2.87 19.62 -23.64
C VAL A 385 -2.10 18.75 -24.64
N GLN A 386 -0.79 18.94 -24.77
CA GLN A 386 0.05 18.13 -25.64
C GLN A 386 0.04 16.65 -25.24
N CYS A 387 0.04 16.36 -23.93
CA CYS A 387 -0.08 15.00 -23.43
C CYS A 387 -1.41 14.37 -23.84
N ARG A 388 -2.53 15.08 -23.67
CA ARG A 388 -3.87 14.63 -24.11
C ARG A 388 -3.93 14.35 -25.60
N GLU A 389 -3.29 15.18 -26.42
CA GLU A 389 -3.20 14.94 -27.87
C GLU A 389 -2.40 13.68 -28.20
N ASN A 390 -1.28 13.45 -27.51
CA ASN A 390 -0.48 12.23 -27.68
C ASN A 390 -1.25 10.98 -27.23
N ILE A 391 -2.03 11.07 -26.14
CA ILE A 391 -2.91 9.98 -25.68
C ILE A 391 -3.93 9.64 -26.77
N LYS A 392 -4.61 10.66 -27.33
CA LYS A 392 -5.56 10.48 -28.43
C LYS A 392 -4.90 9.86 -29.66
N ALA A 393 -3.68 10.29 -30.01
CA ALA A 393 -2.94 9.77 -31.15
C ALA A 393 -2.55 8.30 -30.96
N MET A 394 -2.04 7.91 -29.78
CA MET A 394 -1.73 6.50 -29.48
C MET A 394 -3.00 5.65 -29.48
N ARG A 395 -4.06 6.12 -28.82
CA ARG A 395 -5.35 5.42 -28.75
C ARG A 395 -5.86 5.11 -30.15
N ALA A 396 -5.93 6.10 -31.03
CA ALA A 396 -6.41 5.93 -32.41
C ALA A 396 -5.63 4.90 -33.24
N GLN A 397 -4.37 4.57 -32.88
CA GLN A 397 -3.58 3.54 -33.58
C GLN A 397 -3.88 2.12 -33.11
N LEU A 398 -4.25 1.95 -31.84
CA LEU A 398 -4.49 0.64 -31.21
C LEU A 398 -5.98 0.34 -31.08
N ASP A 399 -6.80 1.30 -30.68
CA ASP A 399 -8.24 1.17 -30.49
C ASP A 399 -8.95 2.32 -31.24
N PRO A 400 -9.68 2.06 -32.35
CA PRO A 400 -10.36 0.81 -32.73
C PRO A 400 -9.62 -0.10 -33.72
N ARG A 401 -8.39 0.23 -34.12
CA ARG A 401 -7.71 -0.42 -35.27
C ARG A 401 -7.15 -1.81 -34.98
N SER A 402 -7.06 -2.24 -33.74
CA SER A 402 -6.58 -3.57 -33.37
C SER A 402 -7.75 -4.55 -33.27
N ASP A 403 -7.65 -5.67 -33.98
CA ASP A 403 -8.62 -6.77 -33.87
C ASP A 403 -8.48 -7.56 -32.56
N TRP A 404 -7.39 -7.34 -31.82
CA TRP A 404 -6.97 -8.22 -30.72
C TRP A 404 -7.17 -7.62 -29.33
N VAL A 405 -6.96 -6.30 -29.21
CA VAL A 405 -6.95 -5.60 -27.91
C VAL A 405 -7.88 -4.40 -27.94
N HIS A 406 -8.33 -3.96 -26.76
CA HIS A 406 -9.04 -2.70 -26.55
C HIS A 406 -8.48 -1.99 -25.32
N CYS A 407 -8.68 -0.68 -25.24
CA CYS A 407 -8.17 0.14 -24.13
C CYS A 407 -9.22 0.26 -23.03
N THR A 408 -8.89 -0.15 -21.80
CA THR A 408 -9.76 0.02 -20.63
C THR A 408 -9.57 1.38 -19.96
N SER A 409 -8.43 2.04 -20.20
CA SER A 409 -8.11 3.29 -19.53
C SER A 409 -9.00 4.47 -19.93
N ALA A 410 -9.31 5.33 -18.96
CA ALA A 410 -10.02 6.60 -19.15
C ALA A 410 -9.36 7.47 -20.24
N VAL A 411 -10.15 8.33 -20.90
CA VAL A 411 -9.73 9.05 -22.12
C VAL A 411 -8.46 9.88 -21.95
N GLU A 412 -8.29 10.50 -20.79
CA GLU A 412 -7.14 11.35 -20.47
C GLU A 412 -6.05 10.65 -19.65
N ASN A 413 -6.15 9.33 -19.44
CA ASN A 413 -5.16 8.59 -18.66
C ASN A 413 -3.89 8.32 -19.53
N PRO A 414 -2.70 8.85 -19.15
CA PRO A 414 -1.45 8.63 -19.88
C PRO A 414 -0.90 7.21 -19.69
N VAL A 415 -1.37 6.48 -18.67
CA VAL A 415 -1.07 5.06 -18.46
C VAL A 415 -2.16 4.24 -19.13
N MET A 416 -1.94 3.91 -20.40
CA MET A 416 -2.91 3.19 -21.20
C MET A 416 -2.76 1.68 -21.00
N LEU A 417 -3.83 1.04 -20.54
CA LEU A 417 -3.93 -0.39 -20.39
C LEU A 417 -4.71 -0.97 -21.56
N PHE A 418 -4.08 -1.91 -22.25
CA PHE A 418 -4.65 -2.64 -23.38
C PHE A 418 -4.82 -4.10 -23.00
N VAL A 419 -6.07 -4.55 -22.94
CA VAL A 419 -6.43 -5.93 -22.61
C VAL A 419 -6.90 -6.66 -23.86
N LEU A 420 -6.77 -7.98 -23.88
CA LEU A 420 -7.31 -8.79 -24.97
C LEU A 420 -8.84 -8.68 -24.99
N LYS A 421 -9.42 -8.57 -26.19
CA LYS A 421 -10.87 -8.58 -26.37
C LYS A 421 -11.46 -9.90 -25.88
N GLN A 422 -12.57 -9.84 -25.16
CA GLN A 422 -13.17 -11.01 -24.51
C GLN A 422 -13.54 -12.11 -25.52
N ASP A 423 -13.98 -11.75 -26.73
CA ASP A 423 -14.27 -12.71 -27.80
C ASP A 423 -13.05 -13.52 -28.23
N ILE A 424 -11.86 -12.90 -28.22
CA ILE A 424 -10.59 -13.58 -28.52
C ILE A 424 -10.20 -14.52 -27.39
N VAL A 425 -10.34 -14.07 -26.13
CA VAL A 425 -10.06 -14.88 -24.94
C VAL A 425 -10.96 -16.11 -24.91
N ASN A 426 -12.26 -15.92 -25.14
CA ASN A 426 -13.27 -16.98 -25.12
C ASN A 426 -13.10 -17.96 -26.30
N SER A 427 -12.94 -17.45 -27.53
CA SER A 427 -12.80 -18.29 -28.74
C SER A 427 -11.54 -19.16 -28.69
N ARG A 428 -10.45 -18.65 -28.12
CA ARG A 428 -9.16 -19.37 -28.01
C ARG A 428 -8.95 -20.07 -26.67
N ARG A 429 -9.92 -19.94 -25.75
CA ARG A 429 -9.88 -20.47 -24.37
C ARG A 429 -8.57 -20.14 -23.66
N LEU A 430 -8.16 -18.86 -23.71
CA LEU A 430 -6.86 -18.44 -23.17
C LEU A 430 -6.90 -18.37 -21.64
N SER A 431 -6.03 -19.11 -20.97
CA SER A 431 -5.82 -18.98 -19.53
C SER A 431 -5.17 -17.63 -19.17
N ILE A 432 -5.27 -17.19 -17.91
CA ILE A 432 -4.63 -15.95 -17.44
C ILE A 432 -3.11 -16.02 -17.68
N GLU A 433 -2.47 -17.15 -17.39
CA GLU A 433 -1.05 -17.37 -17.65
C GLU A 433 -0.70 -17.30 -19.15
N GLU A 434 -1.55 -17.85 -20.03
CA GLU A 434 -1.35 -17.73 -21.48
C GLU A 434 -1.44 -16.26 -21.93
N GLN A 435 -2.38 -15.50 -21.37
CA GLN A 435 -2.52 -14.07 -21.64
C GLN A 435 -1.28 -13.30 -21.15
N GLU A 436 -0.79 -13.55 -19.93
CA GLU A 436 0.42 -12.92 -19.41
C GLU A 436 1.65 -13.21 -20.28
N ARG A 437 1.81 -14.44 -20.77
CA ARG A 437 2.88 -14.81 -21.71
C ARG A 437 2.77 -14.04 -23.02
N ILE A 438 1.56 -13.89 -23.56
CA ILE A 438 1.31 -13.10 -24.78
C ILE A 438 1.71 -11.63 -24.56
N MET A 439 1.31 -11.05 -23.42
CA MET A 439 1.68 -9.67 -23.09
C MET A 439 3.20 -9.53 -22.93
N GLN A 440 3.86 -10.49 -22.26
CA GLN A 440 5.31 -10.49 -22.07
C GLN A 440 6.07 -10.49 -23.40
N GLU A 441 5.64 -11.30 -24.38
CA GLU A 441 6.24 -11.36 -25.71
C GLU A 441 6.13 -10.04 -26.48
N CYS A 442 5.16 -9.17 -26.13
CA CYS A 442 4.95 -7.88 -26.79
C CYS A 442 5.72 -6.72 -26.13
N THR A 443 6.39 -6.92 -24.99
CA THR A 443 7.03 -5.84 -24.19
C THR A 443 8.16 -5.11 -24.91
N LEU A 444 8.89 -5.77 -25.81
CA LEU A 444 9.92 -5.15 -26.64
C LEU A 444 9.63 -5.35 -28.13
N ALA A 445 8.89 -4.42 -28.71
CA ALA A 445 8.39 -4.47 -30.07
C ALA A 445 9.26 -3.63 -31.03
N ASN A 446 10.14 -4.26 -31.81
CA ASN A 446 10.91 -3.63 -32.91
C ASN A 446 11.47 -2.22 -32.58
N GLY A 447 12.13 -2.06 -31.43
CA GLY A 447 12.70 -0.77 -31.00
C GLY A 447 11.74 0.14 -30.23
N VAL A 448 10.55 -0.33 -29.88
CA VAL A 448 9.62 0.28 -28.92
C VAL A 448 9.58 -0.58 -27.66
N MET A 449 9.79 0.03 -26.50
CA MET A 449 9.76 -0.62 -25.19
C MET A 449 8.48 -0.21 -24.47
N ILE A 450 7.66 -1.19 -24.15
CA ILE A 450 6.46 -1.09 -23.31
C ILE A 450 6.59 -2.12 -22.17
N THR A 451 5.61 -2.17 -21.28
CA THR A 451 5.62 -3.18 -20.21
C THR A 451 4.25 -3.85 -20.09
N ARG A 452 4.18 -4.92 -19.33
CA ARG A 452 2.91 -5.51 -18.90
C ARG A 452 2.48 -4.92 -17.57
N LEU A 453 1.19 -4.98 -17.28
CA LEU A 453 0.72 -4.76 -15.93
C LEU A 453 1.24 -5.90 -15.05
N LYS A 454 2.14 -5.58 -14.11
CA LYS A 454 2.60 -6.51 -13.08
C LYS A 454 1.73 -6.31 -11.85
N SER A 455 1.17 -7.38 -11.32
CA SER A 455 0.49 -7.33 -10.03
C SER A 455 0.64 -8.66 -9.31
N MET A 456 0.58 -8.58 -7.98
CA MET A 456 0.56 -9.76 -7.14
C MET A 456 -0.88 -10.30 -7.05
N PRO A 457 -1.06 -11.63 -6.94
CA PRO A 457 -2.36 -12.23 -6.65
C PRO A 457 -3.01 -11.55 -5.44
N VAL A 458 -4.33 -11.38 -5.51
CA VAL A 458 -5.08 -10.73 -4.44
C VAL A 458 -5.28 -11.73 -3.32
N TYR A 459 -4.38 -11.72 -2.33
CA TYR A 459 -4.63 -12.45 -1.10
C TYR A 459 -5.78 -11.78 -0.34
N SER A 460 -7.02 -12.19 -0.63
CA SER A 460 -8.17 -11.89 0.21
C SER A 460 -7.96 -12.60 1.55
N GLY A 461 -7.57 -11.84 2.56
CA GLY A 461 -7.49 -12.32 3.94
C GLY A 461 -8.88 -12.57 4.52
N SER A 462 -9.56 -13.63 4.09
CA SER A 462 -10.77 -14.16 4.73
C SER A 462 -11.18 -15.52 4.13
N ASN A 463 -11.03 -16.59 4.93
CA ASN A 463 -11.74 -17.87 4.84
C ASN A 463 -12.35 -18.26 3.49
N GLY A 464 -11.56 -18.63 2.47
CA GLY A 464 -11.92 -19.53 1.34
C GLY A 464 -13.27 -19.36 0.61
N LYS A 465 -14.03 -18.28 0.84
CA LYS A 465 -15.43 -18.09 0.43
C LYS A 465 -15.65 -16.78 -0.32
N ASP A 466 -14.71 -15.85 -0.25
CA ASP A 466 -14.75 -14.67 -1.10
C ASP A 466 -14.03 -15.01 -2.41
N GLU A 467 -14.78 -15.01 -3.52
CA GLU A 467 -14.19 -15.21 -4.85
C GLU A 467 -13.00 -14.25 -5.03
N GLU A 468 -11.85 -14.80 -5.41
CA GLU A 468 -10.65 -14.04 -5.66
C GLU A 468 -10.90 -13.10 -6.85
N TRP A 469 -10.85 -11.78 -6.63
CA TRP A 469 -10.90 -10.84 -7.75
C TRP A 469 -9.63 -11.02 -8.56
N LYS A 470 -9.77 -11.39 -9.84
CA LYS A 470 -8.63 -11.70 -10.70
C LYS A 470 -8.30 -10.48 -11.54
N LEU A 471 -7.05 -10.04 -11.45
CA LEU A 471 -6.56 -8.98 -12.30
C LEU A 471 -6.52 -9.46 -13.75
N GLN A 472 -7.04 -8.63 -14.66
CA GLN A 472 -6.93 -8.90 -16.09
C GLN A 472 -5.52 -8.57 -16.61
N PRO A 473 -4.84 -9.51 -17.28
CA PRO A 473 -3.55 -9.23 -17.91
C PRO A 473 -3.67 -8.12 -18.96
N ALA A 474 -2.81 -7.11 -18.85
CA ALA A 474 -2.83 -5.95 -19.73
C ALA A 474 -1.42 -5.59 -20.23
N LEU A 475 -1.34 -5.07 -21.45
CA LEU A 475 -0.19 -4.29 -21.91
C LEU A 475 -0.32 -2.85 -21.42
N LYS A 476 0.75 -2.35 -20.82
CA LYS A 476 0.84 -0.99 -20.30
C LYS A 476 1.71 -0.13 -21.21
N VAL A 477 1.11 0.91 -21.77
CA VAL A 477 1.75 1.90 -22.64
C VAL A 477 1.64 3.26 -21.95
N CYS A 478 2.78 3.81 -21.54
CA CYS A 478 2.86 5.11 -20.89
C CYS A 478 3.20 6.19 -21.92
N ILE A 479 2.34 7.20 -22.04
CA ILE A 479 2.49 8.29 -22.99
C ILE A 479 3.43 9.37 -22.45
N THR A 480 4.18 10.01 -23.34
CA THR A 480 5.07 11.13 -22.98
C THR A 480 4.96 12.27 -24.00
N THR A 481 5.14 13.51 -23.54
CA THR A 481 5.25 14.71 -24.38
C THR A 481 6.64 14.84 -25.02
N GLY A 482 7.63 14.06 -24.57
CA GLY A 482 8.96 14.04 -25.16
C GLY A 482 9.04 13.31 -26.51
N LEU A 483 7.92 12.83 -27.05
CA LEU A 483 7.79 12.29 -28.40
C LEU A 483 6.82 13.15 -29.21
N SER A 484 7.16 13.38 -30.47
CA SER A 484 6.24 14.04 -31.40
C SER A 484 5.03 13.15 -31.70
N LYS A 485 3.91 13.76 -32.10
CA LYS A 485 2.70 13.04 -32.54
C LYS A 485 3.01 11.96 -33.60
N LYS A 486 3.89 12.27 -34.56
CA LYS A 486 4.30 11.32 -35.62
C LYS A 486 5.05 10.10 -35.04
N GLU A 487 5.89 10.31 -34.03
CA GLU A 487 6.60 9.21 -33.37
C GLU A 487 5.66 8.36 -32.53
N ILE A 488 4.70 8.97 -31.84
CA ILE A 488 3.64 8.28 -31.10
C ILE A 488 2.80 7.41 -32.04
N GLU A 489 2.38 7.95 -33.18
CA GLU A 489 1.62 7.20 -34.18
C GLU A 489 2.44 6.03 -34.75
N LYS A 490 3.71 6.26 -35.07
CA LYS A 490 4.63 5.22 -35.54
C LYS A 490 4.82 4.13 -34.48
N ALA A 491 4.99 4.50 -33.22
CA ALA A 491 5.12 3.55 -32.12
C ALA A 491 3.84 2.72 -31.94
N GLY A 492 2.66 3.35 -32.01
CA GLY A 492 1.37 2.65 -31.95
C GLY A 492 1.20 1.61 -33.07
N VAL A 493 1.62 1.93 -34.30
CA VAL A 493 1.63 0.96 -35.42
C VAL A 493 2.57 -0.21 -35.12
N VAL A 494 3.76 0.06 -34.60
CA VAL A 494 4.73 -0.98 -34.24
C VAL A 494 4.18 -1.91 -33.15
N ILE A 495 3.57 -1.36 -32.09
CA ILE A 495 2.94 -2.14 -31.02
C ILE A 495 1.81 -3.01 -31.59
N ARG A 496 0.92 -2.43 -32.40
CA ARG A 496 -0.19 -3.17 -33.03
C ARG A 496 0.30 -4.33 -33.91
N HIS A 497 1.35 -4.11 -34.70
CA HIS A 497 1.95 -5.16 -35.52
C HIS A 497 2.60 -6.26 -34.67
N ALA A 498 3.25 -5.90 -33.56
CA ALA A 498 3.81 -6.88 -32.63
C ALA A 498 2.72 -7.77 -32.00
N ILE A 499 1.63 -7.16 -31.51
CA ILE A 499 0.47 -7.88 -30.98
C ILE A 499 -0.09 -8.85 -32.03
N THR A 500 -0.29 -8.36 -33.25
CA THR A 500 -0.81 -9.18 -34.36
C THR A 500 0.12 -10.34 -34.68
N LYS A 501 1.44 -10.10 -34.74
CA LYS A 501 2.46 -11.13 -35.02
C LYS A 501 2.47 -12.23 -33.96
N VAL A 502 2.42 -11.86 -32.67
CA VAL A 502 2.42 -12.83 -31.56
C VAL A 502 1.14 -13.69 -31.59
N LEU A 503 -0.02 -13.05 -31.75
CA LEU A 503 -1.31 -13.75 -31.74
C LEU A 503 -1.56 -14.58 -33.00
N THR A 504 -1.04 -14.20 -34.15
CA THR A 504 -1.12 -15.01 -35.39
C THR A 504 -0.19 -16.21 -35.34
N ARG A 505 1.07 -16.04 -34.89
CA ARG A 505 2.02 -17.16 -34.72
C ARG A 505 1.47 -18.28 -33.83
N ARG A 506 0.80 -17.92 -32.74
CA ARG A 506 0.20 -18.91 -31.82
C ARG A 506 -1.05 -19.59 -32.37
N ALA A 507 -1.78 -18.95 -33.29
CA ALA A 507 -2.89 -19.61 -33.99
C ALA A 507 -2.36 -20.77 -34.84
N SER A 508 -1.20 -20.60 -35.48
CA SER A 508 -0.55 -21.66 -36.26
C SER A 508 0.05 -22.77 -35.41
N SER A 509 0.54 -22.48 -34.18
CA SER A 509 1.16 -23.50 -33.32
C SER A 509 0.14 -24.41 -32.60
N LYS A 510 -1.08 -23.93 -32.30
CA LYS A 510 -2.15 -24.81 -31.76
C LYS A 510 -2.69 -25.80 -32.80
N LEU A 511 -2.44 -25.60 -34.09
CA LEU A 511 -2.70 -26.56 -35.18
C LEU A 511 -1.62 -27.64 -35.32
N ALA A 512 -0.53 -27.57 -34.54
CA ALA A 512 0.64 -28.45 -34.66
C ALA A 512 0.92 -29.29 -33.39
N LEU A 513 -0.09 -29.56 -32.57
CA LEU A 513 -0.02 -30.58 -31.52
C LEU A 513 -0.75 -31.85 -32.00
N PRO A 514 -0.06 -33.00 -32.13
CA PRO A 514 -0.73 -34.25 -32.45
C PRO A 514 -1.59 -34.67 -31.26
N LEU A 515 -2.82 -35.11 -31.57
CA LEU A 515 -3.66 -35.86 -30.64
C LEU A 515 -2.86 -37.05 -30.09
N ALA A 516 -2.61 -37.04 -28.78
CA ALA A 516 -2.20 -38.21 -28.00
C ALA A 516 -2.92 -38.16 -26.65
#